data_AF-A0A147JUY0-F1
#
_entry.id   AF-A0A147JUY0-F1
#
_cell.length_a   1.000
_cell.length_b   1.000
_cell.length_c   1.000
_cell.angle_alpha   90.00
_cell.angle_beta   90.00
_cell.angle_gamma   90.00
#
_symmetry.space_group_name_H-M   'P 1'
#
loop_
_entity.id
_entity.type
_entity.pdbx_description
1 polymer ?
#
loop_
_entity_poly.entity_id
_entity_poly.type
_entity_poly.pdbx_seq_one_letter_code
_entity_poly.pdbx_strand_id
1 'polypeptide(L)'
;MFKTARMQKFRAIFLQQAHDSVVARLHEAGVVQLKEISELEVARRAVREEVYELSSLLAKFREMQEFLGPSLKPVEVGELTYAQTLKEAKRLLARLEPRLGTLKAKSEELDKKRQELLAQMEVLENFREQRSGYESSRTRRGKYWGKKFLCRCLVRASEGF
;
A
#
# COMPACT_ATOMS: atom_id res chain seq x y z
N MET A 1 -60.38 -25.81 -6.43
CA MET A 1 -59.12 -26.61 -6.38
C MET A 1 -58.09 -25.84 -5.58
N PHE A 2 -57.77 -26.28 -4.36
CA PHE A 2 -56.73 -25.64 -3.54
C PHE A 2 -55.37 -26.28 -3.89
N LYS A 3 -54.48 -25.52 -4.54
CA LYS A 3 -53.08 -25.93 -4.75
C LYS A 3 -52.29 -25.57 -3.49
N THR A 4 -51.51 -26.50 -2.97
CA THR A 4 -50.59 -26.25 -1.85
C THR A 4 -49.53 -25.22 -2.26
N ALA A 5 -49.30 -24.24 -1.39
CA ALA A 5 -48.26 -23.23 -1.59
C ALA A 5 -46.87 -23.89 -1.57
N ARG A 6 -45.99 -23.53 -2.50
CA ARG A 6 -44.60 -23.99 -2.53
C ARG A 6 -43.84 -23.34 -1.37
N MET A 7 -43.54 -24.09 -0.32
CA MET A 7 -42.69 -23.63 0.78
C MET A 7 -41.20 -23.72 0.37
N GLN A 8 -40.46 -22.62 0.54
CA GLN A 8 -39.01 -22.61 0.40
C GLN A 8 -38.34 -22.88 1.74
N LYS A 9 -37.35 -23.78 1.73
CA LYS A 9 -36.51 -24.05 2.90
C LYS A 9 -35.35 -23.05 2.89
N PHE A 10 -35.18 -22.30 3.96
CA PHE A 10 -34.01 -21.44 4.15
C PHE A 10 -33.31 -21.79 5.47
N ARG A 11 -32.02 -21.46 5.55
CA ARG A 11 -31.23 -21.57 6.77
C ARG A 11 -30.73 -20.18 7.12
N ALA A 12 -30.84 -19.82 8.39
CA ALA A 12 -30.37 -18.54 8.90
C ALA A 12 -29.51 -18.80 10.14
N ILE A 13 -28.45 -18.00 10.29
CA ILE A 13 -27.51 -18.08 11.40
C ILE A 13 -27.72 -16.84 12.24
N PHE A 14 -27.97 -17.03 13.53
CA PHE A 14 -28.22 -15.95 14.47
C PHE A 14 -27.22 -16.00 15.61
N LEU A 15 -26.93 -14.83 16.18
CA LEU A 15 -26.22 -14.75 17.46
C LEU A 15 -27.12 -15.34 18.55
N GLN A 16 -26.53 -16.10 19.48
CA GLN A 16 -27.28 -16.80 20.53
C GLN A 16 -28.09 -15.82 21.40
N GLN A 17 -27.59 -14.60 21.61
CA GLN A 17 -28.30 -13.53 22.34
C GLN A 17 -29.55 -13.01 21.61
N ALA A 18 -29.59 -13.12 20.29
CA ALA A 18 -30.70 -12.67 19.45
C ALA A 18 -31.64 -13.82 19.05
N HIS A 19 -31.35 -15.05 19.48
CA HIS A 19 -32.14 -16.22 19.12
C HIS A 19 -33.62 -16.05 19.49
N ASP A 20 -33.89 -15.73 20.76
CA ASP A 20 -35.27 -15.69 21.27
C ASP A 20 -36.07 -14.53 20.65
N SER A 21 -35.43 -13.39 20.40
CA SER A 21 -36.10 -12.23 19.78
C SER A 21 -36.40 -12.45 18.31
N VAL A 22 -35.51 -13.12 17.57
CA VAL A 22 -35.71 -13.42 16.15
C VAL A 22 -36.74 -14.53 15.96
N VAL A 23 -36.69 -15.58 16.78
CA VAL A 23 -37.68 -16.68 16.76
C VAL A 23 -39.06 -16.14 17.09
N ALA A 24 -39.19 -15.30 18.13
CA ALA A 24 -40.46 -14.67 18.49
C ALA A 24 -41.04 -13.85 17.33
N ARG A 25 -40.22 -13.01 16.69
CA ARG A 25 -40.67 -12.19 15.54
C ARG A 25 -41.04 -13.01 14.32
N LEU A 26 -40.33 -14.10 14.04
CA LEU A 26 -40.65 -15.00 12.92
C LEU A 26 -41.94 -15.80 13.19
N HIS A 27 -42.20 -16.15 14.45
CA HIS A 27 -43.46 -16.74 14.89
C HIS A 27 -44.62 -15.74 14.80
N GLU A 28 -44.43 -14.51 15.28
CA GLU A 28 -45.43 -13.43 15.18
C GLU A 28 -45.81 -13.12 13.73
N ALA A 29 -44.82 -13.15 12.82
CA ALA A 29 -45.06 -12.99 11.40
C ALA A 29 -45.83 -14.17 10.77
N GLY A 30 -45.87 -15.34 11.42
CA GLY A 30 -46.63 -16.52 10.98
C GLY A 30 -46.12 -17.16 9.67
N VAL A 31 -44.93 -16.79 9.19
CA VAL A 31 -44.45 -17.14 7.85
C VAL A 31 -43.66 -18.46 7.82
N VAL A 32 -43.23 -18.99 8.97
CA VAL A 32 -42.18 -20.02 9.00
C VAL A 32 -42.50 -21.20 9.92
N GLN A 33 -42.35 -22.42 9.41
CA GLN A 33 -42.17 -23.60 10.26
C GLN A 33 -40.68 -23.73 10.60
N LEU A 34 -40.33 -23.39 11.83
CA LEU A 34 -38.96 -23.50 12.33
C LEU A 34 -38.66 -24.95 12.69
N LYS A 35 -37.55 -25.47 12.17
CA LYS A 35 -36.99 -26.77 12.57
C LYS A 35 -35.56 -26.52 13.02
N GLU A 36 -35.32 -26.69 14.32
CA GLU A 36 -33.98 -26.56 14.88
C GLU A 36 -33.12 -27.75 14.41
N ILE A 37 -31.94 -27.47 13.84
CA ILE A 37 -31.01 -28.48 13.35
C ILE A 37 -29.73 -28.33 14.17
N SER A 38 -29.51 -29.23 15.13
CA SER A 38 -28.35 -29.29 16.01
C SER A 38 -27.15 -30.05 15.41
N GLU A 39 -27.30 -30.67 14.24
CA GLU A 39 -26.23 -31.43 13.56
C GLU A 39 -25.31 -30.51 12.74
N LEU A 40 -24.30 -29.96 13.40
CA LEU A 40 -23.39 -28.92 12.87
C LEU A 40 -22.07 -29.47 12.29
N GLU A 41 -21.83 -30.78 12.35
CA GLU A 41 -20.49 -31.34 12.15
C GLU A 41 -20.17 -31.74 10.71
N VAL A 42 -21.16 -32.13 9.90
CA VAL A 42 -20.92 -32.71 8.57
C VAL A 42 -20.66 -31.65 7.49
N ALA A 43 -21.18 -30.42 7.64
CA ALA A 43 -20.98 -29.33 6.68
C ALA A 43 -19.66 -28.56 6.84
N ARG A 44 -18.96 -28.71 7.98
CA ARG A 44 -17.78 -27.88 8.30
C ARG A 44 -16.51 -28.23 7.50
N ARG A 45 -16.39 -29.45 6.94
CA ARG A 45 -15.16 -29.88 6.25
C ARG A 45 -15.05 -29.33 4.82
N ALA A 46 -16.09 -29.47 4.00
CA ALA A 46 -16.09 -28.93 2.63
C ALA A 46 -16.01 -27.40 2.61
N VAL A 47 -16.67 -26.73 3.57
CA VAL A 47 -16.61 -25.27 3.72
C VAL A 47 -15.20 -24.78 4.07
N ARG A 48 -14.35 -25.60 4.71
CA ARG A 48 -12.99 -25.17 5.08
C ARG A 48 -12.08 -24.97 3.87
N GLU A 49 -12.14 -25.84 2.87
CA GLU A 49 -11.30 -25.73 1.67
C GLU A 49 -11.71 -24.53 0.82
N GLU A 50 -13.01 -24.33 0.62
CA GLU A 50 -13.57 -23.17 -0.09
C GLU A 50 -13.21 -21.85 0.61
N VAL A 51 -13.31 -21.81 1.94
CA VAL A 51 -12.92 -20.64 2.75
C VAL A 51 -11.41 -20.41 2.69
N TYR A 52 -10.61 -21.47 2.63
CA TYR A 52 -9.16 -21.34 2.47
C TYR A 52 -8.80 -20.76 1.09
N GLU A 53 -9.40 -21.25 0.01
CA GLU A 53 -9.21 -20.68 -1.32
C GLU A 53 -9.61 -19.21 -1.39
N LEU A 54 -10.77 -18.84 -0.84
CA LEU A 54 -11.22 -17.45 -0.80
C LEU A 54 -10.29 -16.55 0.01
N SER A 55 -9.82 -17.03 1.18
CA SER A 55 -8.92 -16.24 2.02
C SER A 55 -7.56 -16.01 1.36
N SER A 56 -7.01 -17.02 0.66
CA SER A 56 -5.80 -16.87 -0.14
C SER A 56 -5.98 -15.85 -1.26
N LEU A 57 -7.13 -15.88 -1.95
CA LEU A 57 -7.42 -14.97 -3.04
C LEU A 57 -7.59 -13.51 -2.54
N LEU A 58 -8.27 -13.34 -1.42
CA LEU A 58 -8.41 -12.04 -0.75
C LEU A 58 -7.08 -11.49 -0.25
N ALA A 59 -6.19 -12.35 0.26
CA ALA A 59 -4.85 -11.94 0.68
C ALA A 59 -4.06 -11.34 -0.49
N LYS A 60 -4.06 -11.99 -1.65
CA LYS A 60 -3.42 -11.47 -2.87
C LYS A 60 -3.97 -10.11 -3.30
N PHE A 61 -5.29 -9.93 -3.27
CA PHE A 61 -5.88 -8.64 -3.61
C PHE A 61 -5.53 -7.55 -2.59
N ARG A 62 -5.42 -7.89 -1.30
CA ARG A 62 -4.97 -6.96 -0.26
C ARG A 62 -3.52 -6.54 -0.47
N GLU A 63 -2.61 -7.46 -0.77
CA GLU A 63 -1.21 -7.13 -1.08
C GLU A 63 -1.09 -6.19 -2.28
N MET A 64 -1.93 -6.39 -3.31
CA MET A 64 -1.99 -5.49 -4.46
C MET A 64 -2.54 -4.12 -4.07
N GLN A 65 -3.59 -4.08 -3.24
CA GLN A 65 -4.17 -2.84 -2.74
C GLN A 65 -3.19 -2.07 -1.85
N GLU A 66 -2.39 -2.74 -1.04
CA GLU A 66 -1.36 -2.11 -0.22
C GLU A 66 -0.30 -1.44 -1.11
N PHE A 67 0.10 -2.10 -2.20
CA PHE A 67 1.03 -1.51 -3.17
C PHE A 67 0.43 -0.35 -3.97
N LEU A 68 -0.82 -0.46 -4.41
CA LEU A 68 -1.49 0.56 -5.24
C LEU A 68 -2.09 1.71 -4.41
N GLY A 69 -2.20 1.54 -3.10
CA GLY A 69 -2.90 2.45 -2.20
C GLY A 69 -4.39 2.14 -2.06
N PRO A 70 -5.07 2.73 -1.06
CA PRO A 70 -6.47 2.46 -0.78
C PRO A 70 -7.37 2.85 -1.96
N SER A 71 -8.18 1.91 -2.44
CA SER A 71 -9.28 2.21 -3.36
C SER A 71 -10.39 2.94 -2.59
N LEU A 72 -10.81 4.09 -3.12
CA LEU A 72 -11.71 5.00 -2.40
C LEU A 72 -13.17 4.53 -2.36
N LYS A 73 -13.59 3.58 -3.21
CA LYS A 73 -15.00 3.15 -3.33
C LYS A 73 -15.14 1.67 -3.71
N PRO A 74 -15.96 0.88 -2.99
CA PRO A 74 -16.41 -0.41 -3.46
C PRO A 74 -17.15 -0.25 -4.79
N VAL A 75 -16.83 -1.08 -5.78
CA VAL A 75 -17.58 -1.15 -7.03
C VAL A 75 -18.69 -2.17 -6.82
N GLU A 76 -19.94 -1.77 -7.04
CA GLU A 76 -21.07 -2.70 -7.02
C GLU A 76 -20.93 -3.67 -8.19
N VAL A 77 -20.91 -4.96 -7.87
CA VAL A 77 -20.87 -6.05 -8.85
C VAL A 77 -22.23 -6.73 -8.83
N GLY A 78 -22.76 -7.09 -10.00
CA GLY A 78 -24.02 -7.83 -10.10
C GLY A 78 -23.97 -9.17 -9.37
N GLU A 79 -25.13 -9.74 -9.05
CA GLU A 79 -25.23 -11.04 -8.38
C GLU A 79 -24.66 -12.15 -9.27
N LEU A 80 -23.44 -12.57 -8.97
CA LEU A 80 -22.75 -13.68 -9.63
C LEU A 80 -22.79 -14.93 -8.75
N THR A 81 -22.90 -16.10 -9.38
CA THR A 81 -22.76 -17.37 -8.66
C THR A 81 -21.33 -17.50 -8.12
N TYR A 82 -21.15 -18.22 -7.01
CA TYR A 82 -19.85 -18.46 -6.38
C TYR A 82 -18.75 -18.92 -7.38
N ALA A 83 -19.07 -19.91 -8.21
CA ALA A 83 -18.13 -20.44 -9.21
C ALA A 83 -17.73 -19.40 -10.27
N GLN A 84 -18.65 -18.50 -10.65
CA GLN A 84 -18.39 -17.42 -11.59
C GLN A 84 -17.47 -16.37 -10.94
N THR A 85 -17.77 -16.00 -9.70
CA THR A 85 -16.97 -15.06 -8.90
C THR A 85 -15.53 -15.54 -8.76
N LEU A 86 -15.30 -16.81 -8.41
CA LEU A 86 -13.96 -17.39 -8.32
C LEU A 86 -13.21 -17.36 -9.65
N LYS A 87 -13.90 -17.70 -10.75
CA LYS A 87 -13.30 -17.71 -12.09
C LYS A 87 -12.89 -16.31 -12.53
N GLU A 88 -13.74 -15.32 -12.29
CA GLU A 88 -13.43 -13.92 -12.59
C GLU A 88 -12.29 -13.39 -11.73
N ALA A 89 -12.32 -13.67 -10.44
CA ALA A 89 -11.26 -13.28 -9.50
C ALA A 89 -9.89 -13.86 -9.91
N LYS A 90 -9.83 -15.17 -10.22
CA LYS A 90 -8.61 -15.83 -10.73
C LYS A 90 -8.15 -15.22 -12.06
N ARG A 91 -9.07 -14.88 -12.98
CA ARG A 91 -8.75 -14.23 -14.26
C ARG A 91 -8.22 -12.81 -14.09
N LEU A 92 -8.78 -12.04 -13.16
CA LEU A 92 -8.31 -10.69 -12.83
C LEU A 92 -6.91 -10.75 -12.23
N LEU A 93 -6.67 -11.65 -11.27
CA LEU A 93 -5.34 -11.86 -10.71
C LEU A 93 -4.32 -12.20 -11.79
N ALA A 94 -4.62 -13.15 -12.69
CA ALA A 94 -3.71 -13.53 -13.77
C ALA A 94 -3.34 -12.36 -14.70
N ARG A 95 -4.19 -11.34 -14.82
CA ARG A 95 -3.92 -10.11 -15.60
C ARG A 95 -3.15 -9.06 -14.80
N LEU A 96 -3.42 -8.96 -13.51
CA LEU A 96 -2.87 -7.92 -12.64
C LEU A 96 -1.49 -8.30 -12.09
N GLU A 97 -1.27 -9.56 -11.70
CA GLU A 97 0.01 -10.06 -11.17
C GLU A 97 1.22 -9.67 -12.06
N PRO A 98 1.24 -9.90 -13.39
CA PRO A 98 2.40 -9.54 -14.21
C PRO A 98 2.58 -8.02 -14.33
N ARG A 99 1.49 -7.26 -14.40
CA ARG A 99 1.55 -5.78 -14.46
C ARG A 99 2.09 -5.21 -13.15
N LEU A 100 1.64 -5.75 -12.02
CA LEU A 100 2.12 -5.34 -10.70
C LEU A 100 3.61 -5.67 -10.53
N GLY A 101 4.05 -6.84 -10.99
CA GLY A 101 5.47 -7.22 -10.98
C GLY A 101 6.35 -6.26 -11.78
N THR A 102 5.92 -5.90 -13.00
CA THR A 102 6.66 -4.92 -13.82
C THR A 102 6.67 -3.52 -13.20
N LEU A 103 5.58 -3.10 -12.56
CA LEU A 103 5.51 -1.82 -11.84
C LEU A 103 6.41 -1.80 -10.60
N LYS A 104 6.42 -2.88 -9.80
CA LYS A 104 7.31 -3.04 -8.64
C LYS A 104 8.77 -2.94 -9.06
N ALA A 105 9.18 -3.69 -10.08
CA ALA A 105 10.55 -3.64 -10.60
C ALA A 105 10.96 -2.23 -11.06
N LYS A 106 10.06 -1.52 -11.77
CA LYS A 106 10.30 -0.13 -12.17
C LYS A 106 10.37 0.81 -10.96
N SER A 107 9.54 0.62 -9.94
CA SER A 107 9.60 1.44 -8.73
C SER A 107 10.93 1.27 -8.00
N GLU A 108 11.42 0.04 -7.86
CA GLU A 108 12.71 -0.25 -7.25
C GLU A 108 13.87 0.33 -8.05
N GLU A 109 13.80 0.28 -9.38
CA GLU A 109 14.80 0.91 -10.25
C GLU A 109 14.82 2.43 -10.08
N LEU A 110 13.65 3.07 -10.00
CA LEU A 110 13.53 4.50 -9.76
C LEU A 110 14.02 4.90 -8.38
N ASP A 111 13.75 4.09 -7.34
CA ASP A 111 14.24 4.34 -5.99
C ASP A 111 15.77 4.25 -5.92
N LYS A 112 16.39 3.28 -6.60
CA LYS A 112 17.86 3.21 -6.74
C LYS A 112 18.43 4.44 -7.43
N LYS A 113 17.85 4.83 -8.57
CA LYS A 113 18.26 6.05 -9.30
C LYS A 113 18.11 7.30 -8.44
N ARG A 114 17.04 7.39 -7.66
CA ARG A 114 16.82 8.50 -6.72
C ARG A 114 17.91 8.53 -5.65
N GLN A 115 18.25 7.38 -5.06
CA GLN A 115 19.32 7.28 -4.06
C GLN A 115 20.69 7.66 -4.65
N GLU A 116 21.00 7.20 -5.86
CA GLU A 116 22.23 7.57 -6.57
C GLU A 116 22.31 9.07 -6.83
N LEU A 117 21.22 9.68 -7.30
CA LEU A 117 21.16 11.13 -7.53
C LEU A 117 21.30 11.93 -6.24
N LEU A 118 20.68 11.47 -5.14
CA LEU A 118 20.83 12.10 -3.83
C LEU A 118 22.28 12.04 -3.34
N ALA A 119 22.94 10.90 -3.50
CA ALA A 119 24.36 10.76 -3.15
C ALA A 119 25.26 11.67 -4.01
N GLN A 120 24.97 11.80 -5.31
CA GLN A 120 25.68 12.74 -6.18
C GLN A 120 25.48 14.20 -5.76
N MET A 121 24.26 14.57 -5.37
CA MET A 121 23.96 15.91 -4.86
C MET A 121 24.75 16.21 -3.59
N GLU A 122 24.80 15.29 -2.63
CA GLU A 122 25.55 15.44 -1.38
C GLU A 122 27.05 15.65 -1.65
N VAL A 123 27.62 14.88 -2.58
CA VAL A 123 29.02 15.06 -3.00
C VAL A 123 29.25 16.44 -3.62
N LEU A 124 28.35 16.92 -4.47
CA LEU A 124 28.45 18.25 -5.09
C LEU A 124 28.30 19.37 -4.07
N GLU A 125 27.42 19.22 -3.07
CA GLU A 125 27.26 20.17 -1.97
C GLU A 125 28.54 20.26 -1.14
N ASN A 126 29.15 19.11 -0.79
CA ASN A 126 30.44 19.06 -0.11
C ASN A 126 31.55 19.79 -0.89
N PHE A 127 31.60 19.61 -2.22
CA PHE A 127 32.56 20.35 -3.05
C PHE A 127 32.28 21.85 -3.08
N ARG A 128 31.01 22.26 -3.07
CA ARG A 128 30.62 23.69 -3.03
C ARG A 128 31.04 24.35 -1.72
N GLU A 129 30.89 23.65 -0.60
CA GLU A 129 31.35 24.11 0.72
C GLU A 129 32.88 24.22 0.80
N GLN A 130 33.60 23.23 0.26
CA GLN A 130 35.07 23.31 0.20
C GLN A 130 35.53 24.48 -0.66
N ARG A 131 34.90 24.71 -1.82
CA ARG A 131 35.24 25.81 -2.73
C ARG A 131 35.04 27.19 -2.09
N SER A 132 33.96 27.40 -1.36
CA SER A 132 33.70 28.67 -0.66
C SER A 132 34.74 28.92 0.45
N GLY A 133 35.23 27.87 1.12
CA GLY A 133 36.37 27.93 2.05
C GLY A 133 37.69 28.35 1.40
N TYR A 134 37.99 27.82 0.21
CA TYR A 134 39.19 28.19 -0.55
C TYR A 134 39.14 29.62 -1.10
N GLU A 135 38.00 30.09 -1.61
CA GLU A 135 37.84 31.47 -2.10
C GLU A 135 37.96 32.51 -0.98
N SER A 136 37.45 32.19 0.22
CA SER A 136 37.62 32.99 1.43
C SER A 136 39.08 33.09 1.89
N SER A 137 39.86 32.03 1.66
CA SER A 137 41.29 31.96 1.99
C SER A 137 42.16 32.75 0.98
N ARG A 138 41.77 32.74 -0.30
CA ARG A 138 42.48 33.44 -1.39
C ARG A 138 42.34 34.96 -1.28
N THR A 139 41.14 35.45 -0.94
CA THR A 139 40.89 36.88 -0.68
C THR A 139 41.64 37.41 0.56
N ARG A 140 41.81 36.58 1.60
CA ARG A 140 42.65 36.95 2.77
C ARG A 140 44.14 37.00 2.41
N ARG A 141 44.70 36.00 1.71
CA ARG A 141 46.13 36.02 1.33
C ARG A 141 46.50 37.18 0.39
N GLY A 142 45.62 37.55 -0.54
CA GLY A 142 45.83 38.72 -1.41
C GLY A 142 45.98 40.05 -0.65
N LYS A 143 45.18 40.25 0.42
CA LYS A 143 45.27 41.45 1.26
C LYS A 143 46.54 41.48 2.14
N TYR A 144 47.01 40.33 2.63
CA TYR A 144 48.24 40.26 3.44
C TYR A 144 49.51 40.42 2.60
N TRP A 145 49.54 39.90 1.37
CA TRP A 145 50.66 40.10 0.46
C TRP A 145 50.74 41.53 -0.06
N GLY A 146 49.61 42.17 -0.42
CA GLY A 146 49.59 43.57 -0.82
C GLY A 146 50.14 44.52 0.26
N LYS A 147 49.76 44.32 1.53
CA LYS A 147 50.27 45.14 2.65
C LYS A 147 51.75 44.89 2.95
N LYS A 148 52.23 43.64 2.92
CA LYS A 148 53.67 43.34 3.12
C LYS A 148 54.54 43.84 1.97
N PHE A 149 54.06 43.80 0.73
CA PHE A 149 54.80 44.31 -0.42
C PHE A 149 54.89 45.84 -0.41
N LEU A 150 53.80 46.53 -0.07
CA LEU A 150 53.80 47.99 0.13
C LEU A 150 54.74 48.43 1.26
N CYS A 151 54.77 47.74 2.41
CA CYS A 151 55.75 48.05 3.46
C CYS A 151 57.20 47.82 3.01
N ARG A 152 57.49 46.82 2.16
CA ARG A 152 58.86 46.54 1.72
C ARG A 152 59.37 47.52 0.66
N CYS A 153 58.48 48.08 -0.16
CA CYS A 153 58.83 49.14 -1.12
C CYS A 153 59.03 50.50 -0.44
N LEU A 154 58.24 50.83 0.59
CA LEU A 154 58.37 52.08 1.33
C LEU A 154 59.67 52.16 2.16
N VAL A 155 60.13 51.05 2.76
CA VAL A 155 61.41 51.02 3.50
C VAL A 155 62.62 51.15 2.57
N ARG A 156 62.53 50.64 1.33
CA ARG A 156 63.62 50.79 0.34
C ARG A 156 63.72 52.19 -0.27
N ALA A 157 62.66 53.00 -0.18
CA ALA A 157 62.69 54.39 -0.63
C ALA A 157 63.26 55.36 0.43
N SER A 158 63.33 54.95 1.70
CA SER A 158 63.91 55.75 2.78
C SER A 158 65.39 55.50 3.07
N GLU A 159 66.01 54.50 2.44
CA GLU A 159 67.44 54.16 2.60
C GLU A 159 68.31 54.62 1.41
N GLY A 160 67.74 55.40 0.48
CA GLY A 160 68.42 55.95 -0.68
C GLY A 160 68.27 57.46 -0.76
N PHE A 161 68.75 58.18 0.26
CA PHE A 161 69.10 59.60 0.23
C PHE A 161 70.21 59.87 1.23
#